data_AF-A0A1B7V3T8-F1
#
_entry.id   AF-A0A1B7V3T8-F1
#
_cell.length_a   1.000
_cell.length_b   1.000
_cell.length_c   1.000
_cell.angle_alpha   90.00
_cell.angle_beta   90.00
_cell.angle_gamma   90.00
#
_symmetry.space_group_name_H-M   'P 1'
#
loop_
_entity.id
_entity.type
_entity.pdbx_description
1 polymer ?
#
loop_
_entity_poly.entity_id
_entity_poly.type
_entity_poly.pdbx_seq_one_letter_code
_entity_poly.pdbx_strand_id
1 'polypeptide(L)'
;MSKFIRNDWEIYFHPQLFGTQYQVLLNRVANLREQLPEAEFKTHATVKLFAAITIAIETKIPSDPFASHFALTGALKRYSRVKKMGLPERYRLFFRVFDTPQLKAIVILWLGFPRKEGAKDDCYQVFTKMVTRGAFPDSLDELLVDCEVSVDNLE
;
A
#
# COMPACT_ATOMS: atom_id res chain seq x y z
N MET A 1 -12.03 8.51 -6.46
CA MET A 1 -10.73 8.09 -5.87
C MET A 1 -9.83 9.30 -5.69
N SER A 2 -9.23 9.48 -4.51
CA SER A 2 -8.10 10.39 -4.34
C SER A 2 -6.89 9.79 -5.05
N LYS A 3 -6.52 10.38 -6.19
CA LYS A 3 -5.29 10.08 -6.92
C LYS A 3 -4.34 11.26 -6.83
N PHE A 4 -3.05 10.98 -6.89
CA PHE A 4 -2.03 12.01 -7.06
C PHE A 4 -0.93 11.51 -8.00
N ILE A 5 -0.17 12.44 -8.56
CA ILE A 5 0.84 12.14 -9.58
C ILE A 5 2.24 12.30 -8.98
N ARG A 6 3.12 11.34 -9.27
CA ARG A 6 4.58 11.37 -8.98
C ARG A 6 5.33 10.72 -10.12
N ASN A 7 6.38 11.35 -10.64
CA ASN A 7 7.22 10.82 -11.73
C ASN A 7 6.39 10.27 -12.92
N ASP A 8 5.36 11.00 -13.31
CA ASP A 8 4.42 10.61 -14.39
C ASP A 8 3.65 9.31 -14.15
N TRP A 9 3.50 8.91 -12.88
CA TRP A 9 2.64 7.81 -12.45
C TRP A 9 1.46 8.35 -11.68
N GLU A 10 0.25 7.93 -12.07
CA GLU A 10 -0.94 8.10 -11.26
C GLU A 10 -0.94 7.07 -10.12
N ILE A 11 -1.03 7.55 -8.88
CA ILE A 11 -1.01 6.69 -7.70
C ILE A 11 -2.42 6.55 -7.15
N TYR A 12 -2.86 5.31 -7.01
CA TYR A 12 -4.16 4.91 -6.48
C TYR A 12 -4.00 4.04 -5.25
N PHE A 13 -4.95 4.14 -4.32
CA PHE A 13 -5.04 3.26 -3.16
C PHE A 13 -6.23 2.33 -3.33
N HIS A 14 -6.02 1.03 -3.12
CA HIS A 14 -7.14 0.09 -3.10
C HIS A 14 -8.10 0.48 -1.96
N PRO A 15 -9.36 0.84 -2.26
CA PRO A 15 -10.23 1.55 -1.31
C PRO A 15 -10.50 0.75 -0.02
N GLN A 16 -10.94 -0.50 -0.11
CA GLN A 16 -11.33 -1.29 1.07
C GLN A 16 -10.17 -1.99 1.78
N LEU A 17 -8.96 -1.98 1.20
CA LEU A 17 -7.79 -2.63 1.76
C LEU A 17 -6.80 -1.58 2.23
N PHE A 18 -5.89 -1.15 1.37
CA PHE A 18 -4.88 -0.18 1.76
C PHE A 18 -5.48 1.18 2.16
N GLY A 19 -6.54 1.64 1.51
CA GLY A 19 -7.23 2.90 1.87
C GLY A 19 -7.67 2.93 3.33
N THR A 20 -8.36 1.88 3.79
CA THR A 20 -8.75 1.73 5.19
C THR A 20 -7.54 1.65 6.13
N GLN A 21 -6.50 0.88 5.77
CA GLN A 21 -5.27 0.77 6.58
C GLN A 21 -4.55 2.12 6.70
N TYR A 22 -4.49 2.88 5.61
CA TYR A 22 -3.86 4.19 5.54
C TYR A 22 -4.61 5.20 6.39
N GLN A 23 -5.95 5.24 6.30
CA GLN A 23 -6.77 6.15 7.11
C GLN A 23 -6.63 5.88 8.61
N VAL A 24 -6.65 4.61 9.02
CA VAL A 24 -6.43 4.23 10.43
C VAL A 24 -5.05 4.66 10.90
N LEU A 25 -4.01 4.45 10.08
CA LEU A 25 -2.65 4.83 10.42
C LEU A 25 -2.50 6.36 10.50
N LEU A 26 -3.09 7.10 9.56
CA LEU A 26 -3.11 8.56 9.53
C LEU A 26 -3.77 9.13 10.79
N ASN A 27 -4.97 8.65 11.13
CA ASN A 27 -5.70 9.09 12.33
C ASN A 27 -4.89 8.81 13.60
N ARG A 28 -4.19 7.67 13.67
CA ARG A 28 -3.33 7.36 14.82
C ARG A 28 -2.13 8.29 14.90
N VAL A 29 -1.52 8.65 13.78
CA VAL A 29 -0.42 9.63 13.74
C VAL A 29 -0.91 11.02 14.14
N ALA A 30 -2.10 11.44 13.69
CA ALA A 30 -2.69 12.72 14.09
C ALA A 30 -2.90 12.80 15.61
N ASN A 31 -3.53 11.76 16.20
CA ASN A 31 -3.70 11.69 17.67
C ASN A 31 -2.36 11.74 18.42
N LEU A 32 -1.35 10.99 17.95
CA LEU A 32 -0.02 11.01 18.58
C LEU A 32 0.65 12.38 18.51
N ARG A 33 0.36 13.18 17.46
CA ARG A 33 0.92 14.53 17.31
C ARG A 33 0.39 15.48 18.37
N GLU A 34 -0.87 15.31 18.76
CA GLU A 34 -1.52 16.12 19.80
C GLU A 34 -1.07 15.70 21.21
N GLN A 35 -0.76 14.42 21.41
CA GLN A 35 -0.49 13.85 22.72
C GLN A 35 0.99 13.86 23.12
N LEU A 36 1.91 13.80 22.17
CA LEU A 36 3.34 13.61 22.45
C LEU A 36 4.15 14.89 22.22
N PRO A 37 5.16 15.17 23.06
CA PRO A 37 6.18 16.17 22.76
C PRO A 37 6.86 15.87 21.42
N GLU A 38 7.35 16.91 20.72
CA GLU A 38 7.87 16.77 19.36
C GLU A 38 9.01 15.74 19.24
N ALA A 39 9.92 15.69 20.21
CA ALA A 39 11.03 14.75 20.23
C ALA A 39 10.57 13.28 20.32
N GLU A 40 9.56 13.00 21.14
CA GLU A 40 8.97 11.67 21.30
C GLU A 40 8.13 11.29 20.07
N PHE A 41 7.35 12.23 19.56
CA PHE A 41 6.55 12.04 18.34
C PHE A 41 7.41 11.56 17.17
N LYS A 42 8.53 12.26 16.90
CA LYS A 42 9.43 11.93 15.78
C LYS A 42 10.06 10.54 15.90
N THR A 43 10.20 10.04 17.12
CA THR A 43 10.83 8.74 17.38
C THR A 43 9.84 7.59 17.50
N HIS A 44 8.54 7.88 17.67
CA HIS A 44 7.47 6.90 17.85
C HIS A 44 7.33 5.94 16.67
N ALA A 45 7.16 4.65 16.96
CA ALA A 45 7.19 3.58 15.96
C ALA A 45 6.09 3.72 14.89
N THR A 46 4.87 4.10 15.28
CA THR A 46 3.76 4.34 14.34
C THR A 46 4.05 5.50 13.40
N VAL A 47 4.66 6.57 13.89
CA VAL A 47 5.01 7.76 13.09
C VAL A 47 6.09 7.40 12.08
N LYS A 48 7.13 6.66 12.51
CA LYS A 48 8.18 6.16 11.62
C LYS A 48 7.63 5.21 10.56
N LEU A 49 6.70 4.33 10.92
CA LEU A 49 6.04 3.45 9.96
C LEU A 49 5.27 4.26 8.91
N PHE A 50 4.45 5.22 9.34
CA PHE A 50 3.71 6.09 8.43
C PHE A 50 4.65 6.86 7.50
N ALA A 51 5.68 7.51 8.04
CA ALA A 51 6.68 8.22 7.24
C ALA A 51 7.36 7.30 6.22
N ALA A 52 7.72 6.07 6.62
CA ALA A 52 8.34 5.10 5.71
C ALA A 52 7.40 4.66 4.58
N ILE A 53 6.11 4.46 4.87
CA ILE A 53 5.09 4.13 3.87
C ILE A 53 4.91 5.31 2.91
N THR A 54 4.78 6.53 3.43
CA THR A 54 4.63 7.74 2.60
C THR A 54 5.83 7.92 1.67
N ILE A 55 7.06 7.80 2.17
CA ILE A 55 8.28 7.87 1.34
C ILE A 55 8.30 6.75 0.29
N ALA A 56 7.87 5.53 0.64
CA ALA A 56 7.82 4.44 -0.32
C ALA A 56 6.85 4.76 -1.48
N ILE A 57 5.64 5.21 -1.15
CA ILE A 57 4.57 5.51 -2.12
C ILE A 57 4.91 6.74 -2.96
N GLU A 58 5.38 7.81 -2.34
CA GLU A 58 5.55 9.10 -3.03
C GLU A 58 6.89 9.24 -3.76
N THR A 59 7.90 8.44 -3.39
CA THR A 59 9.26 8.61 -3.90
C THR A 59 9.85 7.34 -4.47
N LYS A 60 9.90 6.26 -3.68
CA LYS A 60 10.68 5.06 -4.03
C LYS A 60 10.03 4.20 -5.10
N ILE A 61 8.71 3.98 -5.02
CA ILE A 61 8.00 3.21 -6.03
C ILE A 61 7.96 3.98 -7.35
N PRO A 62 7.57 5.28 -7.41
CA PRO A 62 7.46 5.98 -8.67
C PRO A 62 8.81 6.28 -9.35
N SER A 63 9.94 6.21 -8.64
CA SER A 63 11.26 6.40 -9.26
C SER A 63 11.66 5.26 -10.20
N ASP A 64 11.30 4.02 -9.85
CA ASP A 64 11.52 2.84 -10.70
C ASP A 64 10.55 1.72 -10.27
N PRO A 65 9.29 1.75 -10.71
CA PRO A 65 8.27 0.82 -10.23
C PRO A 65 8.48 -0.62 -10.69
N PHE A 66 9.34 -0.83 -11.70
CA PHE A 66 9.70 -2.15 -12.23
C PHE A 66 11.03 -2.69 -11.67
N ALA A 67 11.63 -2.01 -10.70
CA ALA A 67 12.91 -2.43 -10.13
C ALA A 67 12.84 -3.88 -9.62
N SER A 68 13.87 -4.67 -9.93
CA SER A 68 13.92 -6.11 -9.64
C SER A 68 13.77 -6.44 -8.15
N HIS A 69 14.14 -5.52 -7.25
CA HIS A 69 14.00 -5.71 -5.81
C HIS A 69 12.55 -5.58 -5.31
N PHE A 70 11.65 -5.01 -6.13
CA PHE A 70 10.21 -5.02 -5.89
C PHE A 70 9.51 -6.28 -6.42
N ALA A 71 10.11 -6.96 -7.41
CA ALA A 71 9.49 -8.09 -8.08
C ALA A 71 9.18 -9.26 -7.12
N LEU A 72 8.05 -9.91 -7.38
CA LEU A 72 7.67 -11.20 -6.81
C LEU A 72 7.79 -12.30 -7.87
N THR A 73 7.76 -13.56 -7.43
CA THR A 73 7.93 -14.73 -8.30
C THR A 73 6.75 -15.69 -8.19
N GLY A 74 6.72 -16.69 -9.07
CA GLY A 74 5.69 -17.73 -9.07
C GLY A 74 4.30 -17.16 -9.30
N ALA A 75 3.34 -17.59 -8.48
CA ALA A 75 1.93 -17.17 -8.56
C ALA A 75 1.71 -15.66 -8.33
N LEU A 76 2.69 -14.96 -7.74
CA LEU A 76 2.57 -13.53 -7.41
C LEU A 76 3.33 -12.62 -8.39
N LYS A 77 3.85 -13.13 -9.51
CA LYS A 77 4.71 -12.38 -10.45
C LYS A 77 4.09 -11.11 -11.06
N ARG A 78 2.76 -10.97 -11.02
CA ARG A 78 2.03 -9.77 -11.49
C ARG A 78 1.97 -8.65 -10.45
N TYR A 79 2.46 -8.91 -9.24
CA TYR A 79 2.46 -8.00 -8.11
C TYR A 79 3.88 -7.68 -7.68
N SER A 80 4.00 -6.55 -7.00
CA SER A 80 5.26 -6.01 -6.51
C SER A 80 5.17 -5.75 -5.02
N ARG A 81 6.32 -5.62 -4.37
CA ARG A 81 6.40 -5.45 -2.92
C ARG A 81 7.61 -4.65 -2.46
N VAL A 82 7.36 -3.59 -1.72
CA VAL A 82 8.39 -2.92 -0.91
C VAL A 82 8.66 -3.73 0.35
N LYS A 83 9.93 -4.09 0.56
CA LYS A 83 10.47 -4.61 1.82
C LYS A 83 11.76 -3.86 2.13
N LYS A 84 12.10 -3.75 3.41
CA LYS A 84 13.25 -2.91 3.83
C LYS A 84 13.03 -1.47 3.33
N MET A 85 14.07 -0.70 3.04
CA MET A 85 13.93 0.69 2.56
C MET A 85 13.20 1.63 3.55
N GLY A 86 13.50 1.51 4.83
CA GLY A 86 12.89 2.33 5.87
C GLY A 86 11.59 1.75 6.44
N LEU A 87 10.93 0.81 5.74
CA LEU A 87 9.87 0.02 6.36
C LEU A 87 10.47 -0.85 7.47
N PRO A 88 9.83 -0.94 8.65
CA PRO A 88 10.28 -1.84 9.69
C PRO A 88 10.33 -3.27 9.15
N GLU A 89 11.31 -4.06 9.62
CA GLU A 89 11.72 -5.33 9.02
C GLU A 89 10.57 -6.32 8.77
N ARG A 90 9.49 -6.20 9.55
CA ARG A 90 8.31 -7.07 9.53
C ARG A 90 7.13 -6.57 8.66
N TYR A 91 7.18 -5.36 8.10
CA TYR A 91 6.16 -4.85 7.17
C TYR A 91 6.51 -5.05 5.70
N ARG A 92 5.49 -5.31 4.89
CA ARG A 92 5.56 -5.46 3.43
C ARG A 92 4.46 -4.61 2.81
N LEU A 93 4.82 -3.67 1.93
CA LEU A 93 3.82 -2.91 1.19
C LEU A 93 3.68 -3.53 -0.20
N PHE A 94 2.50 -4.06 -0.51
CA PHE A 94 2.20 -4.68 -1.80
C PHE A 94 1.54 -3.67 -2.73
N PHE A 95 1.94 -3.70 -3.99
CA PHE A 95 1.43 -2.82 -5.03
C PHE A 95 1.40 -3.52 -6.39
N ARG A 96 0.73 -2.90 -7.35
CA ARG A 96 0.69 -3.34 -8.75
C ARG A 96 0.93 -2.16 -9.68
N VAL A 97 1.63 -2.42 -10.78
CA VAL A 97 1.96 -1.41 -11.79
C VAL A 97 1.17 -1.73 -13.05
N PHE A 98 0.57 -0.71 -13.64
CA PHE A 98 -0.10 -0.76 -14.93
C PHE A 98 0.58 0.27 -15.82
N ASP A 99 1.20 -0.18 -16.89
CA ASP A 99 1.91 0.66 -17.85
C ASP A 99 1.37 0.34 -19.24
N THR A 100 0.35 1.09 -19.63
CA THR A 100 -0.27 0.99 -20.95
C THR A 100 0.03 2.28 -21.72
N PRO A 101 -0.06 2.28 -23.06
CA PRO A 101 0.14 3.49 -23.85
C PRO A 101 -0.79 4.65 -23.47
N GLN A 102 -1.93 4.35 -22.85
CA GLN A 102 -2.93 5.32 -22.43
C GLN A 102 -2.71 5.80 -20.99
N LEU A 103 -2.05 4.99 -20.14
CA LEU A 103 -1.99 5.25 -18.70
C LEU A 103 -0.85 4.55 -17.98
N LYS A 104 -0.15 5.32 -17.15
CA LYS A 104 0.84 4.86 -16.18
C LYS A 104 0.26 4.97 -14.79
N ALA A 105 -0.08 3.83 -14.18
CA ALA A 105 -0.70 3.78 -12.86
C ALA A 105 0.04 2.84 -11.90
N ILE A 106 0.11 3.26 -10.64
CA ILE A 106 0.59 2.46 -9.51
C ILE A 106 -0.57 2.32 -8.53
N VAL A 107 -0.97 1.09 -8.24
CA VAL A 107 -2.03 0.81 -7.28
C VAL A 107 -1.42 0.21 -6.02
N ILE A 108 -1.52 0.91 -4.90
CA ILE A 108 -1.11 0.41 -3.59
C ILE A 108 -2.23 -0.46 -3.05
N LEU A 109 -1.93 -1.75 -2.86
CA LEU A 109 -2.94 -2.78 -2.63
C LEU A 109 -3.17 -3.05 -1.16
N TRP A 110 -2.08 -3.28 -0.42
CA TRP A 110 -2.18 -3.76 0.95
C TRP A 110 -0.87 -3.61 1.72
N LEU A 111 -0.97 -3.18 2.99
CA LEU A 111 0.12 -3.20 3.95
C LEU A 111 0.07 -4.51 4.74
N GLY A 112 0.98 -5.43 4.43
CA GLY A 112 1.19 -6.66 5.17
C GLY A 112 1.79 -6.38 6.56
N PHE A 113 1.22 -7.04 7.56
CA PHE A 113 1.49 -6.82 8.98
C PHE A 113 2.64 -7.68 9.52
N PRO A 114 3.27 -7.26 10.64
CA PRO A 114 4.25 -8.06 11.34
C PRO A 114 3.63 -9.32 11.97
N ARG A 115 4.37 -10.43 11.91
CA ARG A 115 4.05 -11.67 12.65
C ARG A 115 3.79 -11.35 14.13
N LYS A 116 2.66 -11.83 14.69
CA LYS A 116 2.60 -12.13 16.12
C LYS A 116 3.50 -13.33 16.39
N GLU A 117 4.20 -13.33 17.52
CA GLU A 117 4.98 -14.49 17.96
C GLU A 117 4.02 -15.69 18.11
N GLY A 118 4.27 -16.76 17.35
CA GLY A 118 3.41 -17.96 17.29
C GLY A 118 2.35 -18.02 16.17
N ALA A 119 2.18 -16.98 15.33
CA ALA A 119 1.21 -17.02 14.24
C ALA A 119 1.71 -17.78 13.00
N LYS A 120 0.85 -18.64 12.42
CA LYS A 120 1.15 -19.48 11.24
C LYS A 120 1.16 -18.73 9.91
N ASP A 121 0.36 -17.67 9.76
CA ASP A 121 0.21 -16.98 8.46
C ASP A 121 1.26 -15.86 8.31
N ASP A 122 2.27 -16.08 7.48
CA ASP A 122 3.15 -15.02 6.97
C ASP A 122 2.37 -14.13 5.98
N CYS A 123 2.72 -12.84 5.90
CA CYS A 123 2.08 -11.86 5.04
C CYS A 123 1.95 -12.30 3.57
N TYR A 124 2.89 -13.11 3.05
CA TYR A 124 2.77 -13.69 1.72
C TYR A 124 1.66 -14.72 1.60
N GLN A 125 1.43 -15.55 2.62
CA GLN A 125 0.34 -16.53 2.58
C GLN A 125 -1.02 -15.81 2.61
N VAL A 126 -1.15 -14.78 3.42
CA VAL A 126 -2.34 -13.93 3.45
C VAL A 126 -2.55 -13.25 2.10
N PHE A 127 -1.50 -12.62 1.55
CA PHE A 127 -1.56 -11.96 0.26
C PHE A 127 -1.89 -12.95 -0.87
N THR A 128 -1.29 -14.14 -0.91
CA THR A 128 -1.63 -15.19 -1.87
C THR A 128 -3.09 -15.60 -1.74
N LYS A 129 -3.61 -15.81 -0.51
CA LYS A 129 -5.03 -16.11 -0.31
C LYS A 129 -5.94 -14.99 -0.80
N MET A 130 -5.56 -13.72 -0.62
CA MET A 130 -6.29 -12.56 -1.16
C MET A 130 -6.31 -12.58 -2.69
N VAL A 131 -5.15 -12.76 -3.32
CA VAL A 131 -5.04 -12.88 -4.79
C VAL A 131 -5.90 -14.02 -5.33
N THR A 132 -5.80 -15.21 -4.75
CA THR A 132 -6.57 -16.39 -5.19
C THR A 132 -8.09 -16.20 -5.05
N ARG A 133 -8.53 -15.38 -4.08
CA ARG A 133 -9.94 -15.05 -3.89
C ARG A 133 -10.45 -13.93 -4.79
N GLY A 134 -9.61 -13.37 -5.66
CA GLY A 134 -9.98 -12.25 -6.52
C GLY A 134 -10.13 -10.94 -5.75
N ALA A 135 -9.41 -10.76 -4.63
CA ALA A 135 -9.52 -9.56 -3.81
C ALA A 135 -8.86 -8.31 -4.44
N PHE A 136 -8.25 -8.44 -5.62
CA PHE A 136 -7.63 -7.34 -6.33
C PHE A 136 -8.09 -7.39 -7.80
N PRO A 137 -8.45 -6.24 -8.38
CA PRO A 137 -8.92 -6.18 -9.76
C PRO A 137 -7.82 -6.61 -10.73
N ASP A 138 -8.24 -7.25 -11.81
CA ASP A 138 -7.36 -7.79 -12.83
C ASP A 138 -6.92 -6.72 -13.84
N SER A 139 -7.73 -5.68 -14.00
CA SER A 139 -7.49 -4.49 -14.82
C SER A 139 -7.56 -3.21 -13.98
N LEU A 140 -7.07 -2.09 -14.54
CA LEU A 140 -7.25 -0.80 -13.90
C LEU A 140 -8.71 -0.32 -13.98
N ASP A 141 -9.41 -0.66 -15.07
CA ASP A 141 -10.80 -0.28 -15.27
C ASP A 141 -11.71 -0.88 -14.18
N GLU A 142 -11.49 -2.15 -13.82
CA GLU A 142 -12.18 -2.78 -12.69
C GLU A 142 -11.92 -2.06 -11.36
N LEU A 143 -10.69 -1.59 -11.12
CA LEU A 143 -10.38 -0.81 -9.92
C LEU A 143 -11.14 0.52 -9.91
N LEU A 144 -11.21 1.19 -11.07
CA LEU A 144 -11.90 2.48 -11.21
C LEU A 144 -13.41 2.32 -10.99
N VAL A 145 -14.01 1.26 -11.54
CA VAL A 145 -15.44 0.93 -11.38
C VAL A 145 -15.78 0.60 -9.92
N ASP A 146 -15.00 -0.26 -9.25
CA ASP A 146 -15.23 -0.61 -7.83
C ASP A 146 -15.16 0.63 -6.91
N CYS A 147 -14.42 1.65 -7.32
CA CYS A 147 -14.30 2.89 -6.59
C CYS A 147 -15.44 3.88 -6.84
N GLU A 148 -16.06 3.85 -8.02
CA GLU A 148 -17.22 4.68 -8.34
C GLU A 148 -18.49 4.14 -7.68
N VAL A 149 -18.68 2.81 -7.69
CA VAL A 149 -19.83 2.14 -7.04
C VAL A 149 -19.85 2.32 -5.52
N SER A 150 -18.70 2.65 -4.91
CA SER A 150 -18.60 2.92 -3.46
C SER A 150 -19.13 4.32 -3.05
N VAL A 151 -19.33 5.24 -4.00
CA VAL A 151 -19.76 6.63 -3.71
C VAL A 151 -21.28 6.79 -3.78
N ASP A 152 -21.99 5.88 -4.47
CA ASP A 152 -23.44 5.95 -4.69
C ASP A 152 -24.29 5.21 -3.65
N ASN A 153 -23.69 4.71 -2.55
CA ASN A 153 -24.41 3.99 -1.48
C ASN A 153 -24.50 4.77 -0.15
N LEU A 154 -24.42 6.10 -0.22
CA LEU A 154 -24.79 6.98 0.88
C LEU A 154 -25.75 8.05 0.33
N GLU A 155 -27.02 7.66 0.18
CA GLU A 155 -28.14 8.61 0.16
C GLU A 155 -28.20 9.41 1.47
#